data_AF-A0A8S3EA71-F1
#
_entry.id   AF-A0A8S3EA71-F1
#
_cell.length_a   1.000
_cell.length_b   1.000
_cell.length_c   1.000
_cell.angle_alpha   90.00
_cell.angle_beta   90.00
_cell.angle_gamma   90.00
#
_symmetry.space_group_name_H-M   'P 1'
#
loop_
_entity.id
_entity.type
_entity.pdbx_description
1 polymer ?
#
loop_
_entity_poly.entity_id
_entity_poly.type
_entity_poly.pdbx_seq_one_letter_code
_entity_poly.pdbx_strand_id
1 'polypeptide(L)'
;MLPILETSVLRMTIIQLIRFNESLSLIEAILPGDNLRLSAIRKIRVLRPLRAINRVPSMRILVMLLLDTLPMLGNVLLLCFFVFFVFGIVGVQLWKGLLRNRCFLQFNMTSKPNHAIFEDFHLRAFYVPSDQDSFVCSQHQSSGMTKCSDIPKLRKGNMTCELDFHTFNEQLLKNPNKSINGCINWNQYYKFCNVSDKNPYSGSISFDNIGLAWVVIFQIISLESWVNIMYYIQDAHSFWDWIYFVCLIVIGSFFMINLCLVVIATQFSETKKRETERMLNERRKFSRSSNTSVSDEPGSCWEETIKYIERLLKHLHKQFHILWRRYRQKHAKVRLNH
;
A
#
# COMPACT_ATOMS: atom_id res chain seq x y z
N MET A 1 -28.47 5.98 -12.37
CA MET A 1 -27.84 7.17 -13.00
C MET A 1 -26.40 7.39 -12.55
N LEU A 2 -25.99 7.00 -11.33
CA LEU A 2 -24.59 7.00 -10.89
C LEU A 2 -23.56 6.19 -11.72
N PRO A 3 -23.87 4.98 -12.26
CA PRO A 3 -22.83 4.17 -12.95
C PRO A 3 -22.39 4.75 -14.31
N ILE A 4 -23.16 5.68 -14.88
CA ILE A 4 -22.83 6.36 -16.15
C ILE A 4 -21.88 7.54 -15.89
N LEU A 5 -21.92 8.13 -14.68
CA LEU A 5 -21.05 9.22 -14.30
C LEU A 5 -19.64 8.72 -13.93
N GLU A 6 -19.52 7.63 -13.16
CA GLU A 6 -18.21 7.03 -12.79
C GLU A 6 -17.40 6.55 -14.01
N THR A 7 -18.07 5.88 -14.97
CA THR A 7 -17.43 5.44 -16.22
C THR A 7 -17.00 6.60 -17.12
N SER A 8 -17.67 7.76 -17.02
CA SER A 8 -17.30 8.98 -17.74
C SER A 8 -16.11 9.72 -17.09
N VAL A 9 -16.01 9.71 -15.77
CA VAL A 9 -14.91 10.33 -15.00
C VAL A 9 -13.60 9.55 -15.19
N LEU A 10 -13.64 8.20 -15.19
CA LEU A 10 -12.46 7.37 -15.42
C LEU A 10 -11.97 7.40 -16.88
N ARG A 11 -12.90 7.43 -17.85
CA ARG A 11 -12.55 7.66 -19.26
C ARG A 11 -11.96 9.06 -19.46
N MET A 12 -12.44 10.07 -18.72
CA MET A 12 -11.85 11.41 -18.70
C MET A 12 -10.43 11.40 -18.14
N THR A 13 -10.14 10.73 -17.02
CA THR A 13 -8.81 10.77 -16.40
C THR A 13 -7.73 10.14 -17.26
N ILE A 14 -8.02 9.04 -17.99
CA ILE A 14 -7.02 8.40 -18.86
C ILE A 14 -6.84 9.15 -20.19
N ILE A 15 -7.90 9.72 -20.77
CA ILE A 15 -7.77 10.63 -21.94
C ILE A 15 -7.02 11.90 -21.54
N GLN A 16 -7.26 12.42 -20.33
CA GLN A 16 -6.51 13.55 -19.77
C GLN A 16 -5.05 13.18 -19.51
N LEU A 17 -4.72 11.97 -19.04
CA LEU A 17 -3.34 11.50 -18.86
C LEU A 17 -2.59 11.36 -20.20
N ILE A 18 -3.29 10.96 -21.27
CA ILE A 18 -2.75 10.91 -22.64
C ILE A 18 -2.53 12.33 -23.17
N ARG A 19 -3.55 13.21 -23.09
CA ARG A 19 -3.42 14.62 -23.47
C ARG A 19 -2.34 15.33 -22.67
N PHE A 20 -2.18 14.98 -21.39
CA PHE A 20 -1.12 15.49 -20.52
C PHE A 20 0.25 14.99 -21.00
N ASN A 21 0.42 13.71 -21.32
CA ASN A 21 1.69 13.17 -21.79
C ASN A 21 2.06 13.69 -23.20
N GLU A 22 1.09 13.87 -24.08
CA GLU A 22 1.27 14.50 -25.41
C GLU A 22 1.61 15.98 -25.31
N SER A 23 0.84 16.75 -24.53
CA SER A 23 1.12 18.18 -24.28
C SER A 23 2.47 18.38 -23.59
N LEU A 24 2.88 17.48 -22.69
CA LEU A 24 4.17 17.56 -22.02
C LEU A 24 5.36 17.25 -22.95
N SER A 25 5.14 16.41 -23.96
CA SER A 25 6.12 16.18 -25.04
C SER A 25 6.24 17.40 -25.97
N LEU A 26 5.13 18.10 -26.21
CA LEU A 26 5.10 19.35 -26.97
C LEU A 26 5.77 20.50 -26.21
N ILE A 27 5.52 20.61 -24.90
CA ILE A 27 6.16 21.59 -24.01
C ILE A 27 7.68 21.38 -23.95
N GLU A 28 8.15 20.13 -23.91
CA GLU A 28 9.58 19.80 -23.97
C GLU A 28 10.23 20.16 -25.33
N ALA A 29 9.47 20.07 -26.43
CA ALA A 29 9.94 20.42 -27.77
C ALA A 29 9.99 21.94 -28.03
N ILE A 30 9.13 22.73 -27.35
CA ILE A 30 9.06 24.19 -27.50
C ILE A 30 10.12 24.90 -26.64
N LEU A 31 10.67 24.25 -25.61
CA LEU A 31 11.63 24.84 -24.67
C LEU A 31 13.09 24.58 -25.09
N PRO A 32 13.81 25.59 -25.63
CA PRO A 32 15.22 25.44 -25.99
C PRO A 32 16.10 25.19 -24.77
N GLY A 33 17.14 24.38 -24.97
CA GLY A 33 17.78 23.50 -23.99
C GLY A 33 18.54 24.10 -22.79
N ASP A 34 18.59 25.41 -22.56
CA ASP A 34 19.62 26.01 -21.70
C ASP A 34 19.14 26.78 -20.45
N ASN A 35 17.88 26.63 -20.03
CA ASN A 35 17.43 27.17 -18.75
C ASN A 35 17.38 26.08 -17.66
N LEU A 36 18.37 26.11 -16.75
CA LEU A 36 18.58 25.23 -15.59
C LEU A 36 17.35 24.98 -14.69
N ARG A 37 16.28 25.79 -14.83
CA ARG A 37 15.08 25.74 -13.97
C ARG A 37 14.07 24.65 -14.31
N LEU A 38 14.23 23.90 -15.42
CA LEU A 38 13.25 22.89 -15.86
C LEU A 38 13.79 21.46 -15.95
N SER A 39 14.88 21.15 -15.23
CA SER A 39 15.41 19.79 -15.12
C SER A 39 14.37 18.78 -14.56
N ALA A 40 13.43 19.24 -13.74
CA ALA A 40 12.32 18.42 -13.24
C ALA A 40 11.35 17.96 -14.35
N ILE A 41 11.08 18.80 -15.36
CA ILE A 41 10.22 18.42 -16.50
C ILE A 41 10.85 17.28 -17.30
N ARG A 42 12.18 17.28 -17.41
CA ARG A 42 12.94 16.17 -18.02
C ARG A 42 12.84 14.87 -17.23
N LYS A 43 12.45 14.86 -15.94
CA LYS A 43 12.17 13.61 -15.19
C LYS A 43 10.81 13.01 -15.56
N ILE A 44 9.83 13.85 -15.95
CA ILE A 44 8.47 13.42 -16.29
C ILE A 44 8.45 12.50 -17.53
N ARG A 45 9.48 12.56 -18.39
CA ARG A 45 9.65 11.60 -19.50
C ARG A 45 9.77 10.14 -19.05
N VAL A 46 10.07 9.87 -17.77
CA VAL A 46 10.03 8.53 -17.18
C VAL A 46 8.62 7.90 -17.23
N LEU A 47 7.58 8.74 -17.37
CA LEU A 47 6.18 8.32 -17.50
C LEU A 47 5.77 7.99 -18.95
N ARG A 48 6.63 8.21 -19.95
CA ARG A 48 6.34 7.86 -21.37
C ARG A 48 5.92 6.39 -21.57
N PRO A 49 6.51 5.38 -20.88
CA PRO A 49 6.06 3.99 -20.96
C PRO A 49 4.59 3.77 -20.55
N LEU A 50 3.98 4.67 -19.77
CA LEU A 50 2.56 4.54 -19.40
C LEU A 50 1.61 4.63 -20.61
N ARG A 51 2.06 5.16 -21.76
CA ARG A 51 1.29 5.07 -23.02
C ARG A 51 1.07 3.62 -23.48
N ALA A 52 1.92 2.69 -23.05
CA ALA A 52 1.78 1.26 -23.33
C ALA A 52 0.49 0.67 -22.73
N ILE A 53 -0.06 1.27 -21.66
CA ILE A 53 -1.34 0.86 -21.06
C ILE A 53 -2.47 0.93 -22.10
N ASN A 54 -2.48 1.94 -22.97
CA ASN A 54 -3.50 2.05 -24.04
C ASN A 54 -3.16 1.23 -25.28
N ARG A 55 -1.89 0.88 -25.46
CA ARG A 55 -1.42 0.03 -26.57
C ARG A 55 -1.74 -1.44 -26.34
N VAL A 56 -1.75 -1.88 -25.08
CA VAL A 56 -2.04 -3.27 -24.69
C VAL A 56 -3.41 -3.34 -23.99
N PRO A 57 -4.46 -3.83 -24.67
CA PRO A 57 -5.82 -3.82 -24.11
C PRO A 57 -5.95 -4.61 -22.80
N SER A 58 -5.15 -5.66 -22.59
CA SER A 58 -5.15 -6.44 -21.35
C SER A 58 -4.70 -5.62 -20.12
N MET A 59 -3.67 -4.78 -20.27
CA MET A 59 -3.18 -3.91 -19.18
C MET A 59 -4.16 -2.79 -18.88
N ARG A 60 -4.81 -2.24 -19.91
CA ARG A 60 -5.88 -1.24 -19.75
C ARG A 60 -7.02 -1.78 -18.90
N ILE A 61 -7.50 -2.99 -19.18
CA ILE A 61 -8.60 -3.59 -18.43
C ILE A 61 -8.21 -3.70 -16.95
N LEU A 62 -7.02 -4.22 -16.64
CA LEU A 62 -6.53 -4.33 -15.26
C LEU A 62 -6.47 -2.98 -14.53
N VAL A 63 -5.93 -1.94 -15.17
CA VAL A 63 -5.82 -0.60 -14.56
C VAL A 63 -7.19 0.04 -14.34
N MET A 64 -8.13 -0.12 -15.28
CA MET A 64 -9.50 0.39 -15.12
C MET A 64 -10.18 -0.25 -13.92
N LEU A 65 -10.05 -1.57 -13.75
CA LEU A 65 -10.61 -2.29 -12.61
C LEU A 65 -10.00 -1.83 -11.28
N LEU A 66 -8.68 -1.58 -11.25
CA LEU A 66 -8.03 -1.05 -10.06
C LEU A 66 -8.58 0.34 -9.70
N LEU A 67 -8.71 1.23 -10.69
CA LEU A 67 -9.24 2.57 -10.48
C LEU A 67 -10.73 2.59 -10.12
N ASP A 68 -11.53 1.64 -10.64
CA ASP A 68 -12.96 1.49 -10.30
C ASP A 68 -13.17 1.07 -8.83
N THR A 69 -12.16 0.44 -8.20
CA THR A 69 -12.23 0.08 -6.77
C THR A 69 -11.83 1.22 -5.81
N LEU A 70 -11.14 2.26 -6.29
CA LEU A 70 -10.73 3.42 -5.48
C LEU A 70 -11.87 4.21 -4.81
N PRO A 71 -13.00 4.54 -5.48
CA PRO A 71 -14.07 5.32 -4.85
C PRO A 71 -14.67 4.60 -3.63
N MET A 72 -14.74 3.26 -3.65
CA MET A 72 -15.21 2.48 -2.52
C MET A 72 -14.23 2.52 -1.32
N LEU A 73 -12.94 2.74 -1.59
CA LEU A 73 -11.89 2.89 -0.57
C LEU A 73 -11.94 4.26 0.14
N GLY A 74 -12.54 5.27 -0.50
CA GLY A 74 -12.56 6.66 -0.01
C GLY A 74 -13.10 6.82 1.41
N ASN A 75 -14.15 6.07 1.78
CA ASN A 75 -14.74 6.11 3.12
C ASN A 75 -13.76 5.65 4.21
N VAL A 76 -13.00 4.58 3.93
CA VAL A 76 -12.01 4.05 4.88
C VAL A 76 -10.77 4.95 4.92
N LEU A 77 -10.36 5.52 3.78
CA LEU A 77 -9.26 6.48 3.72
C LEU A 77 -9.56 7.75 4.52
N LEU A 78 -10.80 8.26 4.49
CA LEU A 78 -11.20 9.42 5.30
C LEU A 78 -11.11 9.11 6.79
N LEU A 79 -11.57 7.94 7.22
CA LEU A 79 -11.46 7.50 8.61
C LEU A 79 -9.99 7.28 9.02
N CYS A 80 -9.17 6.72 8.13
CA CYS A 80 -7.73 6.56 8.33
C CYS A 80 -7.05 7.94 8.49
N PHE A 81 -7.37 8.90 7.63
CA PHE A 81 -6.85 10.26 7.72
C PHE A 81 -7.22 10.93 9.06
N PHE A 82 -8.44 10.75 9.55
CA PHE A 82 -8.86 11.27 10.86
C PHE A 82 -8.00 10.70 12.00
N VAL A 83 -7.71 9.39 11.96
CA VAL A 83 -6.85 8.72 12.97
C VAL A 83 -5.42 9.26 12.91
N PHE A 84 -4.86 9.39 11.71
CA PHE A 84 -3.54 10.01 11.49
C PHE A 84 -3.49 11.44 12.02
N PHE A 85 -4.57 12.20 11.86
CA PHE A 85 -4.68 13.57 12.37
C PHE A 85 -4.68 13.60 13.89
N VAL A 86 -5.54 12.81 14.55
CA VAL A 86 -5.65 12.77 16.01
C VAL A 86 -4.34 12.32 16.66
N PHE A 87 -3.81 11.16 16.26
CA PHE A 87 -2.55 10.65 16.82
C PHE A 87 -1.37 11.55 16.43
N GLY A 88 -1.37 12.13 15.23
CA GLY A 88 -0.36 13.09 14.80
C GLY A 88 -0.30 14.32 15.69
N ILE A 89 -1.45 14.92 16.02
CA ILE A 89 -1.49 16.08 16.92
C ILE A 89 -1.01 15.69 18.32
N VAL A 90 -1.50 14.58 18.86
CA VAL A 90 -1.06 14.09 20.19
C VAL A 90 0.45 13.89 20.22
N GLY A 91 1.03 13.23 19.21
CA GLY A 91 2.46 12.99 19.14
C GLY A 91 3.30 14.27 19.01
N VAL A 92 2.85 15.25 18.20
CA VAL A 92 3.52 16.55 18.10
C VAL A 92 3.47 17.31 19.43
N GLN A 93 2.32 17.30 20.13
CA GLN A 93 2.20 18.02 21.40
C GLN A 93 3.06 17.41 22.50
N LEU A 94 3.23 16.08 22.50
CA LEU A 94 4.04 15.39 23.51
C LEU A 94 5.55 15.48 23.22
N TRP A 95 5.97 15.33 21.96
CA TRP A 95 7.37 15.04 21.65
C TRP A 95 8.06 15.98 20.67
N LYS A 96 7.47 17.15 20.39
CA LYS A 96 8.10 18.17 19.56
C LYS A 96 9.49 18.55 20.10
N GLY A 97 10.51 18.43 19.25
CA GLY A 97 11.89 18.78 19.56
C GLY A 97 12.65 17.80 20.47
N LEU A 98 12.00 16.81 21.08
CA LEU A 98 12.66 15.91 22.05
C LEU A 98 13.70 15.00 21.40
N LEU A 99 13.42 14.49 20.20
CA LEU A 99 14.32 13.58 19.47
C LEU A 99 15.63 14.26 19.04
N ARG A 100 15.74 15.58 19.17
CA ARG A 100 16.96 16.35 18.92
C ARG A 100 17.91 16.39 20.12
N ASN A 101 17.48 15.95 21.29
CA ASN A 101 18.30 16.03 22.50
C ASN A 101 19.55 15.15 22.37
N ARG A 102 20.73 15.72 22.65
CA ARG A 102 22.04 15.05 22.64
C ARG A 102 22.84 15.47 23.87
N CYS A 103 23.78 14.63 24.29
CA CYS A 103 24.70 14.95 25.38
C CYS A 103 25.89 15.73 24.82
N PHE A 104 26.03 16.99 25.23
CA PHE A 104 27.12 17.89 24.89
C PHE A 104 28.23 17.83 25.94
N LEU A 105 29.45 18.14 25.49
CA LEU A 105 30.61 18.26 26.37
C LEU A 105 30.46 19.45 27.31
N GLN A 106 30.69 19.21 28.59
CA GLN A 106 30.91 20.25 29.58
C GLN A 106 32.39 20.22 29.97
N PHE A 107 33.20 21.10 29.37
CA PHE A 107 34.60 21.28 29.75
C PHE A 107 34.76 22.61 30.50
N ASN A 108 35.03 22.52 31.81
CA ASN A 108 35.45 23.66 32.62
C ASN A 108 36.98 23.70 32.70
N MET A 109 37.67 23.93 31.59
CA MET A 109 39.10 24.26 31.61
C MET A 109 39.28 25.77 31.56
N THR A 110 39.91 26.34 32.58
CA THR A 110 40.14 27.77 32.73
C THR A 110 41.23 28.35 31.80
N SER A 111 41.86 27.54 30.94
CA SER A 111 43.08 27.94 30.21
C SER A 111 43.08 27.72 28.69
N LYS A 112 42.12 27.01 28.09
CA LYS A 112 42.04 26.84 26.62
C LYS A 112 40.65 27.17 26.09
N PRO A 113 40.53 27.89 24.95
CA PRO A 113 39.26 28.07 24.29
C PRO A 113 38.74 26.72 23.76
N ASN A 114 37.43 26.48 23.87
CA ASN A 114 36.80 25.21 23.50
C ASN A 114 37.20 24.70 22.11
N HIS A 115 37.38 25.58 21.12
CA HIS A 115 37.76 25.21 19.74
C HIS A 115 39.13 24.49 19.65
N ALA A 116 40.13 24.92 20.42
CA ALA A 116 41.46 24.31 20.38
C ALA A 116 41.46 22.88 20.94
N ILE A 117 40.57 22.59 21.88
CA ILE A 117 40.43 21.27 22.52
C ILE A 117 39.81 20.26 21.54
N PHE A 118 38.88 20.70 20.69
CA PHE A 118 38.25 19.83 19.69
C PHE A 118 39.24 19.34 18.63
N GLU A 119 40.15 20.21 18.18
CA GLU A 119 41.15 19.85 17.18
C GLU A 119 42.27 18.99 17.76
N ASP A 120 42.82 19.34 18.93
CA ASP A 120 43.93 18.60 19.56
C ASP A 120 43.58 17.13 19.85
N PHE A 121 42.31 16.83 20.16
CA PHE A 121 41.88 15.50 20.60
C PHE A 121 40.83 14.85 19.69
N HIS A 122 40.52 15.45 18.52
CA HIS A 122 39.48 15.00 17.59
C HIS A 122 38.12 14.71 18.27
N LEU A 123 37.73 15.57 19.21
CA LEU A 123 36.47 15.42 19.95
C LEU A 123 35.29 15.97 19.13
N ARG A 124 34.10 15.42 19.38
CA ARG A 124 32.84 15.91 18.78
C ARG A 124 32.09 16.76 19.80
N ALA A 125 31.34 17.76 19.35
CA ALA A 125 30.58 18.65 20.24
C ALA A 125 29.56 17.88 21.12
N PHE A 126 29.01 16.80 20.60
CA PHE A 126 28.09 15.90 21.29
C PHE A 126 28.46 14.44 21.09
N TYR A 127 28.00 13.58 22.01
CA TYR A 127 28.30 12.16 22.01
C TYR A 127 27.63 11.48 20.81
N VAL A 128 28.41 10.67 20.09
CA VAL A 128 27.93 9.85 18.98
C VAL A 128 28.41 8.41 19.21
N PRO A 129 27.49 7.47 19.41
CA PRO A 129 27.83 6.06 19.60
C PRO A 129 28.42 5.45 18.31
N SER A 130 29.17 4.36 18.46
CA SER A 130 29.77 3.64 17.31
C SER A 130 28.80 2.67 16.64
N ASP A 131 27.91 2.06 17.43
CA ASP A 131 27.06 0.93 17.01
C ASP A 131 25.59 1.35 16.75
N GLN A 132 25.25 2.60 17.02
CA GLN A 132 23.90 3.14 16.90
C GLN A 132 23.89 4.45 16.12
N ASP A 133 22.76 4.77 15.49
CA ASP A 133 22.62 5.99 14.68
C ASP A 133 22.58 7.27 15.53
N SER A 134 22.08 7.20 16.77
CA SER A 134 21.94 8.36 17.65
C SER A 134 21.75 7.96 19.11
N PHE A 135 22.38 8.69 20.03
CA PHE A 135 22.12 8.60 21.47
C PHE A 135 21.24 9.79 21.89
N VAL A 136 19.99 9.52 22.27
CA VAL A 136 19.04 10.55 22.68
C VAL A 136 19.00 10.61 24.21
N CYS A 137 19.05 11.81 24.78
CA CYS A 137 19.02 11.99 26.24
C CYS A 137 17.73 12.65 26.71
N SER A 138 17.33 12.30 27.93
CA SER A 138 16.29 12.99 28.69
C SER A 138 16.83 14.27 29.31
N GLN A 139 16.08 15.35 29.20
CA GLN A 139 16.34 16.57 29.97
C GLN A 139 15.98 16.35 31.45
N HIS A 140 16.49 17.22 32.34
CA HIS A 140 16.24 17.11 33.79
C HIS A 140 14.76 17.20 34.19
N GLN A 141 13.93 17.84 33.36
CA GLN A 141 12.49 17.99 33.59
C GLN A 141 11.69 16.76 33.13
N SER A 142 12.27 15.95 32.24
CA SER A 142 11.61 14.76 31.69
C SER A 142 12.00 13.51 32.46
N SER A 143 11.11 12.53 32.50
CA SER A 143 11.32 11.23 33.16
C SER A 143 11.82 10.16 32.18
N GLY A 144 12.57 10.58 31.15
CA GLY A 144 13.07 9.68 30.12
C GLY A 144 14.09 8.69 30.69
N MET A 145 14.16 7.53 30.05
CA MET A 145 14.94 6.39 30.55
C MET A 145 16.45 6.59 30.47
N THR A 146 16.92 7.39 29.51
CA THR A 146 18.35 7.52 29.22
C THR A 146 18.85 8.92 29.58
N LYS A 147 19.85 8.97 30.46
CA LYS A 147 20.53 10.19 30.89
C LYS A 147 21.95 10.24 30.36
N CYS A 148 22.54 11.43 30.31
CA CYS A 148 23.95 11.60 29.94
C CYS A 148 24.93 10.93 30.93
N SER A 149 24.47 10.55 32.13
CA SER A 149 25.23 9.71 33.06
C SER A 149 25.42 8.28 32.58
N ASP A 150 24.56 7.81 31.69
CA ASP A 150 24.46 6.39 31.32
C ASP A 150 25.35 6.06 30.10
N ILE A 151 26.10 7.05 29.61
CA ILE A 151 27.03 6.89 28.49
C ILE A 151 28.11 5.88 28.87
N PRO A 152 28.32 4.82 28.07
CA PRO A 152 29.32 3.81 28.36
C PRO A 152 30.74 4.39 28.31
N LYS A 153 31.65 3.85 29.12
CA LYS A 153 33.08 4.19 29.07
C LYS A 153 33.64 3.96 27.66
N LEU A 154 34.54 4.84 27.22
CA LEU A 154 35.18 4.73 25.92
C LEU A 154 35.98 3.42 25.80
N ARG A 155 35.77 2.69 24.71
CA ARG A 155 36.53 1.47 24.38
C ARG A 155 37.42 1.71 23.16
N LYS A 156 38.71 1.37 23.27
CA LYS A 156 39.67 1.31 22.15
C LYS A 156 40.12 -0.14 21.99
N GLY A 157 39.56 -0.85 21.01
CA GLY A 157 39.76 -2.29 20.86
C GLY A 157 39.26 -3.05 22.10
N ASN A 158 40.11 -3.90 22.68
CA ASN A 158 39.79 -4.67 23.90
C ASN A 158 40.02 -3.90 25.21
N MET A 159 40.51 -2.65 25.16
CA MET A 159 40.80 -1.85 26.35
C MET A 159 39.69 -0.83 26.65
N THR A 160 39.23 -0.79 27.89
CA THR A 160 38.35 0.27 28.42
C THR A 160 39.19 1.43 28.95
N CYS A 161 38.94 2.63 28.46
CA CYS A 161 39.54 3.84 29.00
C CYS A 161 38.89 4.18 30.34
N GLU A 162 39.69 4.37 31.38
CA GLU A 162 39.20 4.70 32.73
C GLU A 162 39.79 6.00 33.29
N LEU A 163 40.87 6.51 32.70
CA LEU A 163 41.58 7.68 33.21
C LEU A 163 40.81 8.97 32.90
N ASP A 164 40.87 9.93 33.80
CA ASP A 164 40.49 11.31 33.55
C ASP A 164 41.66 12.12 32.99
N PHE A 165 41.37 13.30 32.46
CA PHE A 165 42.38 14.17 31.87
C PHE A 165 43.48 14.57 32.86
N HIS A 166 43.11 14.90 34.11
CA HIS A 166 44.08 15.38 35.09
C HIS A 166 45.04 14.27 35.53
N THR A 167 44.53 13.08 35.86
CA THR A 167 45.39 11.94 36.23
C THR A 167 46.28 11.53 35.07
N PHE A 168 45.77 11.54 33.83
CA PHE A 168 46.58 11.20 32.65
C PHE A 168 47.74 12.19 32.45
N ASN A 169 47.48 13.49 32.58
CA ASN A 169 48.51 14.51 32.42
C ASN A 169 49.52 14.49 33.59
N GLU A 170 49.06 14.24 34.82
CA GLU A 170 49.93 14.08 35.98
C GLU A 170 50.85 12.85 35.84
N GLN A 171 50.34 11.75 35.30
CA GLN A 171 51.14 10.55 35.00
C GLN A 171 52.18 10.80 33.91
N LEU A 172 51.85 11.60 32.88
CA LEU A 172 52.79 12.01 31.84
C LEU A 172 53.93 12.85 32.43
N LEU A 173 53.60 13.82 33.29
CA LEU A 173 54.60 14.69 33.93
C LEU A 173 55.51 13.93 34.89
N LYS A 174 54.98 12.94 35.62
CA LYS A 174 55.75 12.11 36.55
C LYS A 174 56.67 11.10 35.85
N ASN A 175 56.30 10.64 34.64
CA ASN A 175 57.07 9.65 33.89
C ASN A 175 57.15 9.99 32.38
N PRO A 176 57.93 11.01 31.99
CA PRO A 176 57.98 11.49 30.60
C PRO A 176 58.50 10.45 29.60
N ASN A 177 59.26 9.45 30.07
CA ASN A 177 59.89 8.43 29.22
C ASN A 177 59.14 7.09 29.21
N LYS A 178 57.96 6.99 29.85
CA LYS A 178 57.19 5.74 29.94
C LYS A 178 55.87 5.87 29.18
N SER A 179 55.59 4.93 28.28
CA SER A 179 54.26 4.82 27.68
C SER A 179 53.23 4.55 28.78
N ILE A 180 52.26 5.44 28.95
CA ILE A 180 51.17 5.24 29.89
C ILE A 180 50.29 4.12 29.35
N ASN A 181 50.16 3.04 30.12
CA ASN A 181 49.22 1.97 29.83
C ASN A 181 47.82 2.41 30.24
N GLY A 182 47.17 3.20 29.38
CA GLY A 182 45.83 3.69 29.62
C GLY A 182 45.43 4.77 28.62
N CYS A 183 44.13 5.00 28.52
CA CYS A 183 43.58 6.07 27.71
C CYS A 183 42.59 6.89 28.53
N ILE A 184 42.44 8.16 28.15
CA ILE A 184 41.46 9.08 28.74
C ILE A 184 40.07 8.64 28.31
N ASN A 185 39.16 8.50 29.27
CA ASN A 185 37.75 8.29 29.00
C ASN A 185 37.06 9.62 28.68
N TRP A 186 37.07 10.03 27.42
CA TRP A 186 36.42 11.30 27.03
C TRP A 186 34.89 11.27 27.18
N ASN A 187 34.28 10.08 27.20
CA ASN A 187 32.82 9.94 27.32
C ASN A 187 32.28 10.50 28.64
N GLN A 188 33.08 10.55 29.70
CA GLN A 188 32.66 11.05 31.01
C GLN A 188 32.37 12.56 31.06
N TYR A 189 32.81 13.31 30.04
CA TYR A 189 32.64 14.77 29.98
C TYR A 189 31.36 15.20 29.26
N TYR A 190 30.64 14.29 28.61
CA TYR A 190 29.36 14.57 27.98
C TYR A 190 28.23 14.51 29.02
N LYS A 191 28.08 15.55 29.82
CA LYS A 191 27.11 15.56 30.94
C LYS A 191 25.86 16.40 30.68
N PHE A 192 25.91 17.32 29.72
CA PHE A 192 24.86 18.31 29.51
C PHE A 192 23.93 17.89 28.38
N CYS A 193 22.67 17.58 28.69
CA CYS A 193 21.67 17.25 27.67
C CYS A 193 21.07 18.53 27.07
N ASN A 194 21.23 18.75 25.77
CA ASN A 194 20.68 19.92 25.08
C ASN A 194 20.20 19.56 23.66
N VAL A 195 19.42 20.45 23.05
CA VAL A 195 18.87 20.30 21.70
C VAL A 195 19.99 20.44 20.66
N SER A 196 20.04 19.51 19.72
CA SER A 196 20.92 19.54 18.54
C SER A 196 20.15 19.93 17.27
N ASP A 197 20.87 20.20 16.18
CA ASP A 197 20.27 20.64 14.92
C ASP A 197 19.60 19.50 14.13
N LYS A 198 20.04 18.26 14.34
CA LYS A 198 19.61 17.09 13.53
C LYS A 198 18.86 16.05 14.36
N ASN A 199 17.76 15.55 13.80
CA ASN A 199 17.03 14.40 14.32
C ASN A 199 17.68 13.07 13.90
N PRO A 200 17.31 11.93 14.53
CA PRO A 200 17.75 10.59 14.12
C PRO A 200 17.42 10.29 12.65
N TYR A 201 18.11 9.30 12.06
CA TYR A 201 17.94 8.90 10.65
C TYR A 201 18.04 10.09 9.67
N SER A 202 19.04 10.95 9.86
CA SER A 202 19.29 12.13 9.01
C SER A 202 18.13 13.12 8.93
N GLY A 203 17.26 13.19 9.94
CA GLY A 203 16.11 14.09 9.93
C GLY A 203 14.77 13.46 9.57
N SER A 204 14.77 12.17 9.19
CA SER A 204 13.58 11.51 8.63
C SER A 204 12.54 11.15 9.70
N ILE A 205 12.98 10.95 10.95
CA ILE A 205 12.10 10.58 12.07
C ILE A 205 12.05 11.74 13.06
N SER A 206 10.90 12.42 13.14
CA SER A 206 10.67 13.47 14.13
C SER A 206 9.19 13.79 14.31
N PHE A 207 8.85 14.37 15.47
CA PHE A 207 7.53 14.91 15.79
C PHE A 207 7.50 16.44 15.79
N ASP A 208 8.46 17.07 15.11
CA ASP A 208 8.59 18.54 15.11
C ASP A 208 7.46 19.24 14.34
N ASN A 209 6.94 18.54 13.33
CA ASN A 209 5.88 19.00 12.45
C ASN A 209 4.86 17.87 12.22
N ILE A 210 3.61 18.24 11.95
CA ILE A 210 2.54 17.27 11.71
C ILE A 210 2.82 16.34 10.52
N GLY A 211 3.44 16.85 9.45
CA GLY A 211 3.78 16.04 8.28
C GLY A 211 4.84 14.97 8.57
N LEU A 212 5.87 15.30 9.37
CA LEU A 212 6.89 14.33 9.78
C LEU A 212 6.30 13.32 10.78
N ALA A 213 5.42 13.78 11.67
CA ALA A 213 4.66 12.90 12.56
C ALA A 213 3.81 11.89 11.79
N TRP A 214 3.19 12.28 10.67
CA TRP A 214 2.45 11.34 9.80
C TRP A 214 3.34 10.31 9.12
N VAL A 215 4.54 10.68 8.69
CA VAL A 215 5.52 9.71 8.15
C VAL A 215 5.90 8.68 9.23
N VAL A 216 6.14 9.15 10.45
CA VAL A 216 6.43 8.28 11.60
C VAL A 216 5.25 7.37 11.94
N ILE A 217 4.03 7.90 11.98
CA ILE A 217 2.81 7.12 12.24
C ILE A 217 2.60 6.07 11.15
N PHE A 218 2.80 6.41 9.88
CA PHE A 218 2.73 5.45 8.78
C PHE A 218 3.71 4.29 8.98
N GLN A 219 4.96 4.60 9.36
CA GLN A 219 5.99 3.61 9.65
C GLN A 219 5.65 2.72 10.87
N ILE A 220 4.99 3.28 11.89
CA ILE A 220 4.52 2.49 13.05
C ILE A 220 3.40 1.54 12.64
N ILE A 221 2.43 2.00 11.84
CA ILE A 221 1.30 1.18 11.39
C ILE A 221 1.75 0.08 10.42
N SER A 222 2.80 0.32 9.61
CA SER A 222 3.40 -0.73 8.78
C SER A 222 4.21 -1.76 9.58
N LEU A 223 4.32 -1.59 10.91
CA LEU A 223 5.09 -2.44 11.81
C LEU A 223 6.58 -2.54 11.46
N GLU A 224 7.14 -1.53 10.80
CA GLU A 224 8.53 -1.51 10.40
C GLU A 224 9.34 -0.59 11.32
N SER A 225 10.35 -1.13 12.01
CA SER A 225 11.25 -0.35 12.88
C SER A 225 10.54 0.48 13.96
N TRP A 226 9.27 0.19 14.28
CA TRP A 226 8.46 0.93 15.25
C TRP A 226 9.01 0.85 16.68
N VAL A 227 9.63 -0.29 17.01
CA VAL A 227 10.27 -0.53 18.31
C VAL A 227 11.41 0.45 18.56
N ASN A 228 12.24 0.74 17.55
CA ASN A 228 13.34 1.70 17.67
C ASN A 228 12.82 3.12 17.91
N ILE A 229 11.75 3.50 17.22
CA ILE A 229 11.10 4.81 17.39
C ILE A 229 10.55 4.95 18.81
N MET A 230 9.88 3.92 19.31
CA MET A 230 9.39 3.86 20.67
C MET A 230 10.52 4.00 21.69
N TYR A 231 11.63 3.27 21.53
CA TYR A 231 12.77 3.37 22.43
C TYR A 231 13.38 4.78 22.44
N TYR A 232 13.56 5.42 21.28
CA TYR A 232 14.06 6.80 21.25
C TYR A 232 13.14 7.80 21.99
N ILE A 233 11.82 7.60 21.92
CA ILE A 233 10.85 8.43 22.62
C ILE A 233 10.90 8.17 24.13
N GLN A 234 10.95 6.90 24.54
CA GLN A 234 11.03 6.51 25.95
C GLN A 234 12.33 6.99 26.61
N ASP A 235 13.43 6.95 25.88
CA ASP A 235 14.72 7.47 26.32
C ASP A 235 14.69 8.98 26.59
N ALA A 236 13.92 9.74 25.80
CA ALA A 236 13.85 11.19 25.89
C ALA A 236 12.74 11.73 26.80
N HIS A 237 11.61 11.03 26.93
CA HIS A 237 10.39 11.55 27.54
C HIS A 237 9.92 10.74 28.76
N SER A 238 9.44 9.50 28.56
CA SER A 238 8.96 8.65 29.66
C SER A 238 8.87 7.17 29.29
N PHE A 239 9.03 6.28 30.28
CA PHE A 239 8.78 4.85 30.11
C PHE A 239 7.35 4.55 29.63
N TRP A 240 6.33 5.31 30.08
CA TRP A 240 4.92 5.02 29.83
C TRP A 240 4.43 5.30 28.40
N ASP A 241 5.30 5.87 27.54
CA ASP A 241 4.94 6.22 26.17
C ASP A 241 4.57 4.99 25.31
N TRP A 242 4.95 3.77 25.71
CA TRP A 242 4.57 2.53 25.03
C TRP A 242 3.05 2.37 24.84
N ILE A 243 2.25 2.93 25.74
CA ILE A 243 0.77 2.87 25.67
C ILE A 243 0.28 3.54 24.38
N TYR A 244 0.85 4.70 24.03
CA TYR A 244 0.51 5.38 22.78
C TYR A 244 0.80 4.51 21.56
N PHE A 245 1.96 3.85 21.52
CA PHE A 245 2.36 3.01 20.39
C PHE A 245 1.47 1.77 20.26
N VAL A 246 1.15 1.11 21.37
CA VAL A 246 0.25 -0.06 21.37
C VAL A 246 -1.16 0.34 20.93
N CYS A 247 -1.71 1.43 21.47
CA CYS A 247 -3.02 1.93 21.04
C CYS A 247 -3.03 2.27 19.54
N LEU A 248 -1.98 2.95 19.05
CA LEU A 248 -1.83 3.29 17.63
C LEU A 248 -1.74 2.06 16.74
N ILE A 249 -1.01 1.02 17.15
CA ILE A 249 -0.87 -0.23 16.40
C ILE A 249 -2.20 -1.00 16.37
N VAL A 250 -2.89 -1.13 17.50
CA VAL A 250 -4.19 -1.82 17.54
C VAL A 250 -5.22 -1.12 16.67
N ILE A 251 -5.34 0.20 16.82
CA ILE A 251 -6.28 1.00 16.04
C ILE A 251 -5.87 1.04 14.56
N GLY A 252 -4.58 1.24 14.27
CA GLY A 252 -4.05 1.29 12.91
C GLY A 252 -4.14 -0.03 12.17
N SER A 253 -3.86 -1.16 12.83
CA SER A 253 -3.97 -2.50 12.25
C SER A 253 -5.41 -2.87 11.94
N PHE A 254 -6.38 -2.48 12.79
CA PHE A 254 -7.79 -2.62 12.48
C PHE A 254 -8.15 -1.92 11.15
N PHE A 255 -7.64 -0.71 10.92
CA PHE A 255 -7.86 -0.01 9.64
C PHE A 255 -7.12 -0.66 8.47
N MET A 256 -5.89 -1.13 8.65
CA MET A 256 -5.15 -1.84 7.59
C MET A 256 -5.88 -3.12 7.16
N ILE A 257 -6.42 -3.88 8.12
CA ILE A 257 -7.24 -5.07 7.84
C ILE A 257 -8.53 -4.65 7.11
N ASN A 258 -9.20 -3.58 7.56
CA ASN A 258 -10.42 -3.09 6.90
C ASN A 258 -10.14 -2.62 5.45
N LEU A 259 -9.00 -1.97 5.19
CA LEU A 259 -8.58 -1.61 3.84
C LEU A 259 -8.37 -2.87 2.99
N CYS A 260 -7.69 -3.89 3.53
CA CYS A 260 -7.49 -5.16 2.85
C CYS A 260 -8.81 -5.89 2.57
N LEU A 261 -9.74 -5.90 3.53
CA LEU A 261 -11.07 -6.49 3.38
C LEU A 261 -11.88 -5.78 2.28
N VAL A 262 -11.86 -4.45 2.20
CA VAL A 262 -12.54 -3.72 1.12
C VAL A 262 -11.96 -4.08 -0.24
N VAL A 263 -10.63 -4.17 -0.37
CA VAL A 263 -9.98 -4.59 -1.62
C VAL A 263 -10.34 -6.04 -1.98
N ILE A 264 -10.31 -6.96 -1.03
CA ILE A 264 -10.69 -8.36 -1.26
C ILE A 264 -12.18 -8.47 -1.61
N ALA A 265 -13.05 -7.76 -0.89
CA ALA A 265 -14.50 -7.80 -1.12
C ALA A 265 -14.87 -7.21 -2.48
N THR A 266 -14.21 -6.13 -2.91
CA THR A 266 -14.41 -5.55 -4.24
C THR A 266 -13.93 -6.51 -5.33
N GLN A 267 -12.73 -7.08 -5.20
CA GLN A 267 -12.22 -8.08 -6.16
C GLN A 267 -13.10 -9.33 -6.22
N PHE A 268 -13.59 -9.82 -5.08
CA PHE A 268 -14.50 -10.95 -5.01
C PHE A 268 -15.85 -10.63 -5.62
N SER A 269 -16.41 -9.45 -5.33
CA SER A 269 -17.67 -8.96 -5.91
C SER A 269 -17.58 -8.86 -7.43
N GLU A 270 -16.49 -8.27 -7.94
CA GLU A 270 -16.23 -8.20 -9.38
C GLU A 270 -16.07 -9.57 -10.02
N THR A 271 -15.32 -10.47 -9.38
CA THR A 271 -15.10 -11.83 -9.88
C THR A 271 -16.42 -12.61 -9.93
N LYS A 272 -17.22 -12.53 -8.85
CA LYS A 272 -18.57 -13.11 -8.82
C LYS A 272 -19.47 -12.55 -9.90
N LYS A 273 -19.42 -11.23 -10.13
CA LYS A 273 -20.23 -10.58 -11.17
C LYS A 273 -19.87 -11.11 -12.56
N ARG A 274 -18.58 -11.25 -12.86
CA ARG A 274 -18.10 -11.83 -14.13
C ARG A 274 -18.52 -13.28 -14.33
N GLU A 275 -18.36 -14.11 -13.30
CA GLU A 275 -18.78 -15.52 -13.37
C GLU A 275 -20.30 -15.65 -13.53
N THR A 276 -21.08 -14.83 -12.83
CA THR A 276 -22.55 -14.80 -12.95
C THR A 276 -22.99 -14.39 -14.36
N GLU A 277 -22.34 -13.38 -14.96
CA GLU A 277 -22.60 -12.98 -16.35
C GLU A 277 -22.21 -14.06 -17.37
N ARG A 278 -21.11 -14.80 -17.14
CA ARG A 278 -20.73 -15.96 -17.96
C ARG A 278 -21.79 -17.06 -17.91
N MET A 279 -22.22 -17.47 -16.71
CA MET A 279 -23.28 -18.47 -16.53
C MET A 279 -24.61 -18.04 -17.19
N LEU A 280 -24.99 -16.76 -17.08
CA LEU A 280 -26.17 -16.20 -17.75
C LEU A 280 -26.04 -16.27 -19.28
N ASN A 281 -24.87 -15.98 -19.84
CA ASN A 281 -24.63 -16.07 -21.27
C ASN A 281 -24.61 -17.52 -21.77
N GLU A 282 -24.10 -18.48 -20.99
CA GLU A 282 -24.20 -19.91 -21.28
C GLU A 282 -25.66 -20.37 -21.28
N ARG A 283 -26.45 -19.98 -20.27
CA ARG A 283 -27.91 -20.22 -20.28
C ARG A 283 -28.61 -19.61 -21.49
N ARG A 284 -28.25 -18.39 -21.91
CA ARG A 284 -28.80 -17.76 -23.11
C ARG A 284 -28.40 -18.51 -24.38
N LYS A 285 -27.18 -19.03 -24.47
CA LYS A 285 -26.75 -19.88 -25.59
C LYS A 285 -27.51 -21.20 -25.61
N PHE A 286 -27.69 -21.85 -24.45
CA PHE A 286 -28.50 -23.06 -24.35
C PHE A 286 -29.96 -22.79 -24.72
N SER A 287 -30.57 -21.71 -24.21
CA SER A 287 -31.93 -21.30 -24.55
C SER A 287 -32.09 -20.88 -26.02
N ARG A 288 -31.08 -20.27 -26.65
CA ARG A 288 -31.09 -20.02 -28.10
C ARG A 288 -30.93 -21.31 -28.89
N SER A 289 -30.14 -22.27 -28.41
CA SER A 289 -30.07 -23.62 -28.99
C SER A 289 -31.40 -24.36 -28.84
N SER A 290 -32.14 -24.15 -27.75
CA SER A 290 -33.51 -24.64 -27.60
C SER A 290 -34.50 -23.94 -28.54
N ASN A 291 -34.23 -22.71 -28.99
CA ASN A 291 -35.01 -22.08 -30.06
C ASN A 291 -34.54 -22.48 -31.48
N THR A 292 -33.46 -23.27 -31.59
CA THR A 292 -33.08 -23.99 -32.81
C THR A 292 -33.34 -25.50 -32.73
N SER A 293 -33.98 -26.01 -31.67
CA SER A 293 -34.53 -27.38 -31.63
C SER A 293 -35.47 -27.62 -30.44
N VAL A 294 -36.54 -26.82 -30.31
CA VAL A 294 -37.81 -27.22 -29.67
C VAL A 294 -38.98 -26.95 -30.65
N SER A 295 -38.67 -27.04 -31.94
CA SER A 295 -39.63 -27.44 -32.99
C SER A 295 -39.18 -28.69 -33.74
N ASP A 296 -38.09 -29.31 -33.27
CA ASP A 296 -37.57 -30.60 -33.75
C ASP A 296 -37.42 -31.51 -32.51
N GLU A 297 -38.53 -31.84 -31.85
CA GLU A 297 -38.63 -33.25 -31.45
C GLU A 297 -38.54 -34.05 -32.75
N PRO A 298 -37.77 -35.15 -32.83
CA PRO A 298 -37.92 -36.06 -33.95
C PRO A 298 -39.37 -36.50 -33.90
N GLY A 299 -40.20 -35.96 -34.81
CA GLY A 299 -41.53 -36.46 -35.09
C GLY A 299 -41.36 -37.95 -35.20
N SER A 300 -41.77 -38.62 -34.12
CA SER A 300 -41.46 -40.02 -33.90
C SER A 300 -41.88 -40.77 -35.16
N CYS A 301 -41.17 -41.85 -35.52
CA CYS A 301 -41.50 -42.76 -36.63
C CYS A 301 -43.02 -43.05 -36.77
N TRP A 302 -43.78 -42.88 -35.68
CA TRP A 302 -45.23 -42.82 -35.59
C TRP A 302 -45.95 -41.76 -36.47
N GLU A 303 -45.41 -40.58 -36.75
CA GLU A 303 -46.09 -39.55 -37.57
C GLU A 303 -46.12 -39.90 -39.06
N GLU A 304 -45.04 -40.44 -39.61
CA GLU A 304 -45.03 -40.94 -41.00
C GLU A 304 -45.88 -42.19 -41.13
N THR A 305 -45.84 -43.10 -40.14
CA THR A 305 -46.69 -44.29 -40.12
C THR A 305 -48.17 -43.97 -39.96
N ILE A 306 -48.56 -42.98 -39.14
CA ILE A 306 -49.94 -42.50 -39.05
C ILE A 306 -50.41 -41.90 -40.39
N LYS A 307 -49.58 -41.07 -41.05
CA LYS A 307 -49.91 -40.52 -42.39
C LYS A 307 -49.98 -41.61 -43.46
N TYR A 308 -49.25 -42.71 -43.32
CA TYR A 308 -49.34 -43.87 -44.21
C TYR A 308 -50.62 -44.68 -43.94
N ILE A 309 -50.93 -44.96 -42.67
CA ILE A 309 -52.15 -45.68 -42.25
C ILE A 309 -53.40 -44.89 -42.65
N GLU A 310 -53.41 -43.57 -42.50
CA GLU A 310 -54.54 -42.74 -42.91
C GLU A 310 -54.77 -42.78 -44.43
N ARG A 311 -53.69 -42.80 -45.22
CA ARG A 311 -53.77 -42.99 -46.67
C ARG A 311 -54.29 -44.39 -47.03
N LEU A 312 -53.84 -45.43 -46.31
CA LEU A 312 -54.28 -46.81 -46.52
C LEU A 312 -55.77 -46.98 -46.18
N LEU A 313 -56.23 -46.40 -45.08
CA LEU A 313 -57.64 -46.41 -44.65
C LEU A 313 -58.54 -45.65 -45.63
N LYS A 314 -58.12 -44.46 -46.11
CA LYS A 314 -58.85 -43.74 -47.17
C LYS A 314 -58.97 -44.58 -48.44
N HIS A 315 -57.91 -45.30 -48.82
CA HIS A 315 -57.91 -46.16 -49.99
C HIS A 315 -58.83 -47.38 -49.83
N LEU A 316 -58.76 -48.05 -48.68
CA LEU A 316 -59.62 -49.19 -48.35
C LEU A 316 -61.09 -48.77 -48.23
N HIS A 317 -61.38 -47.64 -47.59
CA HIS A 317 -62.74 -47.13 -47.46
C HIS A 317 -63.35 -46.82 -48.84
N LYS A 318 -62.58 -46.20 -49.75
CA LYS A 318 -63.02 -45.93 -51.12
C LYS A 318 -63.27 -47.22 -51.91
N GLN A 319 -62.36 -48.20 -51.82
CA GLN A 319 -62.52 -49.52 -52.43
C GLN A 319 -63.75 -50.25 -51.90
N PHE A 320 -63.94 -50.28 -50.58
CA PHE A 320 -65.08 -50.92 -49.92
C PHE A 320 -66.40 -50.26 -50.32
N HIS A 321 -66.44 -48.93 -50.40
CA HIS A 321 -67.62 -48.20 -50.83
C HIS A 321 -67.98 -48.47 -52.31
N ILE A 322 -66.99 -48.64 -53.19
CA ILE A 322 -67.21 -49.03 -54.60
C ILE A 322 -67.71 -50.48 -54.70
N LEU A 323 -67.09 -51.41 -53.96
CA LEU A 323 -67.52 -52.82 -53.88
C LEU A 323 -68.93 -52.94 -53.31
N TRP A 324 -69.24 -52.22 -52.24
CA TRP A 324 -70.57 -52.16 -51.64
C TRP A 324 -71.61 -51.59 -52.61
N ARG A 325 -71.28 -50.53 -53.37
CA ARG A 325 -72.15 -50.03 -54.45
C ARG A 325 -72.39 -51.07 -55.55
N ARG A 326 -71.36 -51.80 -55.99
CA ARG A 326 -71.49 -52.87 -57.00
C ARG A 326 -72.31 -54.05 -56.48
N TYR A 327 -72.10 -54.47 -55.23
CA TYR A 327 -72.90 -55.51 -54.56
C TYR A 327 -74.38 -55.09 -54.45
N ARG A 328 -74.63 -53.85 -54.05
CA ARG A 328 -75.98 -53.28 -53.98
C ARG A 328 -76.66 -53.19 -55.34
N GLN A 329 -75.93 -52.83 -56.41
CA GLN A 329 -76.45 -52.83 -57.79
C GLN A 329 -76.76 -54.23 -58.31
N LYS A 330 -75.93 -55.25 -57.99
CA LYS A 330 -76.23 -56.66 -58.32
C LYS A 330 -77.49 -57.15 -57.58
N HIS A 331 -77.63 -56.86 -56.28
CA HIS A 331 -78.83 -57.23 -55.53
C HIS A 331 -80.09 -56.45 -55.95
N ALA A 332 -79.97 -55.20 -56.42
CA ALA A 332 -81.09 -54.44 -56.97
C ALA A 332 -81.61 -55.03 -58.30
N LYS A 333 -80.74 -55.61 -59.15
CA LYS A 333 -81.16 -56.30 -60.38
C LYS A 333 -81.83 -57.65 -60.12
N VAL A 334 -81.52 -58.33 -59.02
CA VAL A 334 -82.13 -59.63 -58.66
C VAL A 334 -83.55 -59.47 -58.11
N ARG A 335 -83.92 -58.29 -57.57
CA ARG A 335 -85.30 -58.00 -57.11
C ARG A 335 -86.29 -57.56 -58.20
N LEU A 336 -85.84 -57.37 -59.45
CA LEU A 336 -86.70 -56.95 -60.57
C LEU A 336 -87.08 -58.11 -61.51
N ASN A 337 -86.63 -59.34 -61.23
CA ASN A 337 -86.96 -60.54 -61.99
C ASN A 337 -87.66 -61.61 -61.12
N HIS A 338 -88.45 -61.20 -60.14
CA HIS A 338 -89.41 -62.08 -59.46
C HIS A 338 -90.79 -61.44 -59.41
#